data_AF-C3PI39-F1
#
_entry.id   AF-C3PI39-F1
#
_cell.length_a   1.000
_cell.length_b   1.000
_cell.length_c   1.000
_cell.angle_alpha   90.00
_cell.angle_beta   90.00
_cell.angle_gamma   90.00
#
_symmetry.space_group_name_H-M   'P 1'
#
loop_
_entity.id
_entity.type
_entity.pdbx_description
1 polymer ?
#
loop_
_entity_poly.entity_id
_entity_poly.type
_entity_poly.pdbx_seq_one_letter_code
_entity_poly.pdbx_strand_id
1 'polypeptide(L)'
;MALKRISQPLTELGSSEHLDNLTTTGVYHQALSRNAEVNNGYPEAQAGLLEVISPSGVQMVYQRYTIYNSRGMYFRGFYGSSWGPWKKVLTE
;
A
#
# COMPACT_ATOMS: atom_id res chain seq x y z
N MET A 1 -31.54 -4.49 4.98
CA MET A 1 -30.18 -4.57 4.39
C MET A 1 -29.23 -3.84 5.32
N ALA A 2 -28.24 -4.53 5.89
CA ALA A 2 -27.22 -3.88 6.69
C ALA A 2 -26.16 -3.28 5.75
N LEU A 3 -25.91 -1.98 5.87
CA LEU A 3 -24.77 -1.35 5.23
C LEU A 3 -23.50 -1.97 5.85
N LYS A 4 -22.76 -2.77 5.10
CA LYS A 4 -21.44 -3.25 5.52
C LYS A 4 -20.53 -2.03 5.56
N ARG A 5 -20.48 -1.34 6.71
CA ARG A 5 -19.49 -0.29 6.96
C ARG A 5 -18.13 -0.93 6.74
N ILE A 6 -17.42 -0.49 5.71
CA ILE A 6 -15.98 -0.75 5.58
C ILE A 6 -15.33 0.15 6.63
N SER A 7 -15.40 -0.26 7.90
CA SER A 7 -14.69 0.40 9.00
C SER A 7 -13.43 -0.39 9.35
N GLN A 8 -12.69 -0.86 8.33
CA GLN A 8 -11.31 -1.21 8.64
C GLN A 8 -10.62 0.09 9.07
N PRO A 9 -10.11 0.16 10.32
CA PRO A 9 -9.48 1.36 10.80
C PRO A 9 -8.26 1.66 9.92
N LEU A 10 -8.11 2.92 9.53
CA LEU A 10 -6.92 3.42 8.89
C LEU A 10 -5.76 3.30 9.89
N THR A 11 -4.69 2.63 9.48
CA THR A 11 -3.51 2.38 10.33
C THR A 11 -2.41 3.37 9.98
N GLU A 12 -1.95 4.15 10.94
CA GLU A 12 -0.82 5.07 10.74
C GLU A 12 0.51 4.28 10.68
N LEU A 13 1.36 4.64 9.72
CA LEU A 13 2.70 4.06 9.56
C LEU A 13 3.76 4.90 10.26
N GLY A 14 4.67 4.22 10.96
CA GLY A 14 5.85 4.82 11.57
C GLY A 14 6.93 5.23 10.55
N SER A 15 8.09 5.64 11.06
CA SER A 15 9.21 6.12 10.25
C SER A 15 10.04 5.03 9.56
N SER A 16 9.95 3.79 10.04
CA SER A 16 10.75 2.64 9.58
C SER A 16 9.90 1.49 9.05
N GLU A 17 8.62 1.75 8.76
CA GLU A 17 7.71 0.72 8.27
C GLU A 17 8.06 0.33 6.83
N HIS A 18 8.47 -0.92 6.64
CA HIS A 18 8.79 -1.47 5.33
C HIS A 18 7.54 -2.07 4.69
N LEU A 19 7.14 -1.60 3.50
CA LEU A 19 5.86 -1.96 2.89
C LEU A 19 5.76 -3.45 2.54
N ASP A 20 6.88 -4.13 2.30
CA ASP A 20 6.91 -5.58 2.02
C ASP A 20 6.41 -6.44 3.19
N ASN A 21 6.47 -5.91 4.41
CA ASN A 21 5.99 -6.60 5.61
C ASN A 21 4.46 -6.48 5.79
N LEU A 22 3.81 -5.59 5.02
CA LEU A 22 2.39 -5.32 5.12
C LEU A 22 1.60 -6.25 4.19
N THR A 23 1.31 -7.45 4.68
CA THR A 23 0.60 -8.50 3.94
C THR A 23 -0.84 -8.73 4.40
N THR A 24 -1.26 -8.07 5.48
CA THR A 24 -2.61 -8.19 6.04
C THR A 24 -3.55 -7.22 5.33
N THR A 25 -4.75 -7.69 4.95
CA THR A 25 -5.75 -6.84 4.31
C THR A 25 -6.09 -5.62 5.18
N GLY A 26 -5.91 -4.42 4.65
CA GLY A 26 -6.14 -3.18 5.38
C GLY A 26 -5.77 -1.92 4.60
N VAL A 27 -6.00 -0.77 5.23
CA VAL A 27 -5.63 0.55 4.71
C VAL A 27 -4.66 1.20 5.69
N TYR A 28 -3.53 1.67 5.15
CA TYR A 28 -2.44 2.24 5.91
C TYR A 28 -2.11 3.64 5.39
N HIS A 29 -1.76 4.55 6.28
CA HIS A 29 -1.46 5.95 5.95
C HIS A 29 -0.04 6.29 6.37
N GLN A 30 0.76 6.77 5.42
CA GLN A 30 2.04 7.37 5.69
C GLN A 30 1.88 8.89 5.64
N ALA A 31 1.82 9.51 6.81
CA ALA A 31 1.56 10.95 6.94
C ALA A 31 2.73 11.85 6.51
N LEU A 32 3.96 11.31 6.40
CA LEU A 32 5.17 12.11 6.25
C LEU A 32 6.05 11.61 5.10
N SER A 33 6.28 12.44 4.08
CA SER A 33 7.11 12.06 2.92
C SER A 33 8.54 11.66 3.32
N ARG A 34 9.09 12.24 4.39
CA ARG A 34 10.42 11.87 4.93
C ARG A 34 10.50 10.43 5.45
N ASN A 35 9.37 9.78 5.71
CA ASN A 35 9.28 8.39 6.17
C ASN A 35 8.95 7.42 5.01
N ALA A 36 8.58 7.95 3.83
CA ALA A 36 8.19 7.18 2.66
C ALA A 36 9.40 6.81 1.79
N GLU A 37 10.44 6.24 2.38
CA GLU A 37 11.69 6.01 1.66
C GLU A 37 11.59 4.83 0.68
N VAL A 38 12.22 4.95 -0.50
CA VAL A 38 12.26 3.86 -1.50
C VAL A 38 12.92 2.60 -0.93
N ASN A 39 13.91 2.77 -0.04
CA ASN A 39 14.57 1.66 0.67
C ASN A 39 13.63 0.94 1.65
N ASN A 40 12.50 1.54 2.03
CA ASN A 40 11.44 0.93 2.82
C ASN A 40 10.32 0.33 1.94
N GLY A 41 10.57 0.15 0.64
CA GLY A 41 9.63 -0.47 -0.29
C GLY A 41 8.56 0.47 -0.86
N TYR A 42 8.67 1.78 -0.63
CA TYR A 42 7.76 2.76 -1.23
C TYR A 42 8.06 2.95 -2.74
N PRO A 43 7.02 3.15 -3.58
CA PRO A 43 7.23 3.38 -5.01
C PRO A 43 7.84 4.77 -5.33
N GLU A 44 7.63 5.73 -4.44
CA GLU A 44 8.07 7.12 -4.59
C GLU A 44 8.26 7.73 -3.20
N ALA A 45 9.22 8.65 -3.06
CA ALA A 45 9.57 9.31 -1.80
C ALA A 45 8.54 10.37 -1.35
N GLN A 46 7.26 10.01 -1.27
CA GLN A 46 6.14 10.90 -0.95
C GLN A 46 5.12 10.20 -0.05
N ALA A 47 4.51 10.99 0.85
CA ALA A 47 3.40 10.56 1.70
C ALA A 47 2.19 10.08 0.90
N GLY A 48 1.32 9.30 1.53
CA GLY A 48 0.21 8.69 0.82
C GLY A 48 -0.49 7.57 1.56
N LEU A 49 -1.40 6.93 0.84
CA LEU A 49 -2.25 5.85 1.31
C LEU A 49 -1.83 4.53 0.67
N LEU A 50 -1.60 3.51 1.48
CA LEU A 50 -1.41 2.13 1.04
C LEU A 50 -2.68 1.33 1.29
N GLU A 51 -3.16 0.66 0.26
CA GLU A 51 -4.17 -0.38 0.37
C GLU A 51 -3.49 -1.74 0.19
N VAL A 52 -3.74 -2.65 1.12
CA VAL A 52 -3.28 -4.04 1.07
C VAL A 52 -4.50 -4.93 0.95
N ILE A 53 -4.51 -5.82 -0.04
CA ILE A 53 -5.57 -6.81 -0.26
C ILE A 53 -4.92 -8.18 -0.33
N SER A 54 -5.27 -9.05 0.61
CA SER A 54 -4.75 -10.41 0.74
C SER A 54 -5.94 -11.36 0.95
N PRO A 55 -6.43 -12.01 -0.13
CA PRO A 55 -7.53 -12.95 -0.03
C PRO A 55 -7.12 -14.19 0.77
N SER A 56 -8.02 -14.65 1.65
CA SER A 56 -7.75 -15.83 2.47
C SER A 56 -7.56 -17.09 1.62
N GLY A 57 -6.61 -17.95 2.00
CA GLY A 57 -6.37 -19.23 1.36
C GLY A 57 -5.55 -19.20 0.07
N VAL A 58 -5.01 -18.03 -0.33
CA VAL A 58 -4.09 -17.90 -1.47
C VAL A 58 -2.84 -17.11 -1.08
N GLN A 59 -1.68 -17.45 -1.65
CA GLN A 59 -0.38 -16.77 -1.39
C GLN A 59 -0.22 -15.49 -2.23
N MET A 60 -1.29 -14.70 -2.36
CA MET A 60 -1.31 -13.49 -3.19
C MET A 60 -1.61 -12.27 -2.31
N VAL A 61 -0.73 -11.27 -2.37
CA VAL A 61 -0.98 -9.96 -1.76
C VAL A 61 -0.92 -8.91 -2.86
N TYR A 62 -1.90 -8.03 -2.89
CA TYR A 62 -1.95 -6.90 -3.79
C TYR A 62 -1.74 -5.63 -2.98
N GLN A 63 -0.89 -4.75 -3.47
CA GLN A 63 -0.68 -3.44 -2.88
C GLN A 63 -0.98 -2.35 -3.90
N ARG A 64 -1.65 -1.30 -3.44
CA ARG A 64 -1.85 -0.07 -4.19
C ARG A 64 -1.44 1.11 -3.33
N TYR A 65 -0.61 1.99 -3.87
CA TYR A 65 -0.15 3.20 -3.19
C TYR A 65 -0.64 4.44 -3.94
N THR A 66 -1.34 5.33 -3.24
CA THR A 66 -1.83 6.60 -3.78
C THR A 66 -1.09 7.75 -3.10
N ILE A 67 -0.43 8.58 -3.88
CA ILE A 67 0.32 9.74 -3.40
C ILE A 67 -0.66 10.85 -2.98
N TYR A 68 -0.41 11.52 -1.85
CA TYR A 68 -1.37 12.49 -1.28
C TYR A 68 -1.55 13.78 -2.12
N ASN A 69 -0.48 14.27 -2.74
CA ASN A 69 -0.40 15.57 -3.41
C ASN A 69 -0.28 15.48 -4.93
N SER A 70 -0.20 14.27 -5.47
CA SER A 70 -0.13 14.02 -6.90
C SER A 70 -1.14 12.96 -7.25
N ARG A 71 -1.61 12.95 -8.50
CA ARG A 71 -2.47 11.88 -9.01
C ARG A 71 -1.68 10.58 -9.26
N GLY A 72 -0.49 10.44 -8.65
CA GLY A 72 0.36 9.28 -8.74
C GLY A 72 -0.28 8.11 -8.01
N MET A 73 -0.58 7.05 -8.76
CA MET A 73 -1.04 5.78 -8.21
C MET A 73 -0.13 4.66 -8.69
N TYR A 74 0.27 3.79 -7.78
CA TYR A 74 1.16 2.67 -8.04
C TYR A 74 0.52 1.38 -7.57
N PHE A 75 0.81 0.27 -8.23
CA PHE A 75 0.40 -1.05 -7.77
C PHE A 75 1.52 -2.09 -7.93
N ARG A 76 1.49 -3.11 -7.09
CA ARG A 76 2.33 -4.30 -7.20
C ARG A 76 1.62 -5.52 -6.61
N GLY A 77 2.17 -6.70 -6.89
CA GLY A 77 1.71 -7.95 -6.31
C GLY A 77 2.84 -8.73 -5.67
N PHE A 78 2.54 -9.44 -4.59
CA PHE A 78 3.35 -10.52 -4.03
C PHE A 78 2.76 -11.85 -4.48
N TYR A 79 3.62 -12.78 -4.88
CA TYR A 79 3.23 -14.16 -5.15
C TYR A 79 4.25 -15.14 -4.59
N GLY A 80 3.81 -16.00 -3.68
CA GLY A 80 4.62 -17.05 -3.07
C GLY A 80 5.70 -16.50 -2.14
N SER A 81 6.81 -16.02 -2.70
CA SER A 81 8.01 -15.61 -1.96
C SER A 81 8.61 -14.27 -2.41
N SER A 82 8.03 -13.59 -3.40
CA SER A 82 8.61 -12.37 -3.95
C SER A 82 7.57 -11.30 -4.27
N TRP A 83 7.98 -10.05 -4.07
CA TRP A 83 7.26 -8.87 -4.55
C TRP A 83 7.66 -8.56 -5.99
N GLY A 84 6.67 -8.38 -6.86
CA GLY A 84 6.87 -7.76 -8.14
C GLY A 84 7.21 -6.27 -8.01
N PRO A 85 7.79 -5.66 -9.06
CA PRO A 85 8.08 -4.23 -9.05
C PRO A 85 6.80 -3.41 -9.02
N TRP A 86 6.88 -2.20 -8.46
CA TRP A 86 5.82 -1.21 -8.58
C TRP A 86 5.59 -0.79 -10.02
N LYS A 87 4.33 -0.67 -10.42
CA LYS A 87 3.89 -0.12 -11.72
C LYS A 87 3.04 1.12 -11.48
N LYS A 88 3.39 2.21 -12.15
CA LYS A 88 2.64 3.48 -12.11
C LYS A 88 1.44 3.38 -13.04
N VAL A 89 0.28 3.82 -12.56
CA VAL A 89 -0.91 3.99 -13.40
C VAL A 89 -0.74 5.26 -14.21
N LEU A 90 -0.80 5.13 -15.53
CA LEU A 90 -0.78 6.26 -16.45
C LEU A 90 -2.19 6.83 -16.57
N THR A 91 -2.30 8.14 -16.48
CA THR A 91 -3.53 8.88 -16.78
C THR A 91 -3.35 9.58 -18.13
N GLU A 92 -4.29 9.38 -19.04
CA GLU A 92 -4.38 10.13 -20.30
C GLU A 92 -4.76 11.60 -20.07
#